data_AF-A0A5D4MB75-F1
#
_entry.id   AF-A0A5D4MB75-F1
#
_cell.length_a   1.000
_cell.length_b   1.000
_cell.length_c   1.000
_cell.angle_alpha   90.00
_cell.angle_beta   90.00
_cell.angle_gamma   90.00
#
_symmetry.space_group_name_H-M   'P 1'
#
loop_
_entity.id
_entity.type
_entity.pdbx_description
1 polymer ?
#
loop_
_entity_poly.entity_id
_entity_poly.type
_entity_poly.pdbx_seq_one_letter_code
_entity_poly.pdbx_strand_id
1 'polypeptide(L)'
;MKKRQPIRGSQTPTPTPSAIPLDPNDLAPECIRVDKVYDWVFFANRYTNKNFIPDEEAREAVSEALAAGQRIEVQCETGDPADVACTATIQENGNPGRVLIVWTVPVEVTILIDGEEITTFTVRTQFTDEIMLCVPQGITNANINCRATQVICQTGGVLMGPDPFGPMIPLTVVLCKDVQVEFPVKLEVLAKFCFPRPNNIPVPADTINCDLSLLEFPRQCPGLFPVDNCECQATAVTRNEPTAAVFGSGIDALTVAGLSTLRAEICQECSLGDSTFTYSFTDTDAGPTPTPTTTGLQGDLSFTFNPSSIDNVTCGTDSLTATGEGVRYFDGVPEQVFYELQIFTGLLGPIAEGFRLILRNTANVVVFDSGVVEALVEFDECDTFADLLNNLDD
;
A
#
# COMPACT_ATOMS: atom_id res chain seq x y z
N MET A 1 -81.01 -37.98 -68.12
CA MET A 1 -79.67 -38.56 -68.41
C MET A 1 -78.83 -37.48 -69.07
N LYS A 2 -77.84 -36.94 -68.35
CA LYS A 2 -76.38 -37.20 -68.47
C LYS A 2 -75.72 -36.25 -69.48
N LYS A 3 -74.56 -35.66 -69.22
CA LYS A 3 -73.69 -35.64 -68.04
C LYS A 3 -72.61 -34.56 -68.25
N ARG A 4 -72.16 -34.00 -67.13
CA ARG A 4 -70.98 -33.15 -66.92
C ARG A 4 -69.71 -33.68 -67.60
N GLN A 5 -68.78 -32.77 -67.94
CA GLN A 5 -67.33 -32.91 -67.68
C GLN A 5 -66.54 -31.61 -68.02
N PRO A 6 -65.26 -31.44 -67.61
CA PRO A 6 -64.89 -30.50 -66.55
C PRO A 6 -63.65 -29.60 -66.85
N ILE A 7 -63.34 -28.70 -65.89
CA ILE A 7 -62.05 -28.18 -65.40
C ILE A 7 -60.86 -28.04 -66.37
N ARG A 8 -60.29 -26.82 -66.45
CA ARG A 8 -58.85 -26.53 -66.21
C ARG A 8 -58.60 -25.02 -66.06
N GLY A 9 -57.89 -24.67 -64.98
CA GLY A 9 -57.55 -23.29 -64.61
C GLY A 9 -56.60 -22.63 -65.60
N SER A 10 -56.85 -21.35 -65.84
CA SER A 10 -56.06 -20.51 -66.73
C SER A 10 -54.76 -20.10 -66.06
N GLN A 11 -53.65 -20.67 -66.52
CA GLN A 11 -52.38 -19.96 -66.52
C GLN A 11 -52.27 -19.18 -67.83
N THR A 12 -52.13 -17.87 -67.72
CA THR A 12 -51.36 -17.06 -68.69
C THR A 12 -50.59 -15.99 -67.91
N PRO A 13 -49.34 -15.69 -68.33
CA PRO A 13 -48.36 -14.99 -67.53
C PRO A 13 -48.62 -13.49 -67.48
N THR A 14 -48.29 -12.91 -66.34
CA THR A 14 -48.24 -11.48 -65.99
C THR A 14 -47.71 -10.56 -67.10
N PRO A 15 -48.48 -9.54 -67.52
CA PRO A 15 -47.94 -8.24 -67.85
C PRO A 15 -47.90 -7.36 -66.58
N THR A 16 -46.77 -6.71 -66.39
CA THR A 16 -46.36 -5.87 -65.24
C THR A 16 -47.47 -4.99 -64.66
N PRO A 17 -47.76 -5.04 -63.34
CA PRO A 17 -48.54 -4.00 -62.71
C PRO A 17 -47.72 -2.70 -62.72
N SER A 18 -48.27 -1.63 -63.30
CA SER A 18 -47.78 -0.27 -63.04
C SER A 18 -47.57 -0.12 -61.54
N ALA A 19 -46.39 0.34 -61.15
CA ALA A 19 -46.04 0.57 -59.75
C ALA A 19 -47.18 1.36 -59.10
N ILE A 20 -47.87 0.72 -58.15
CA ILE A 20 -48.59 1.44 -57.12
C ILE A 20 -47.52 2.35 -56.51
N PRO A 21 -47.69 3.68 -56.45
CA PRO A 21 -46.80 4.49 -55.65
C PRO A 21 -46.92 3.91 -54.25
N LEU A 22 -45.89 3.19 -53.80
CA LEU A 22 -45.69 2.96 -52.40
C LEU A 22 -45.58 4.37 -51.84
N ASP A 23 -46.61 4.80 -51.11
CA ASP A 23 -46.50 6.01 -50.30
C ASP A 23 -45.18 5.86 -49.55
N PRO A 24 -44.19 6.72 -49.82
CA PRO A 24 -42.86 6.52 -49.31
C PRO A 24 -42.96 6.79 -47.83
N ASN A 25 -43.16 5.73 -47.04
CA ASN A 25 -43.04 5.64 -45.60
C ASN A 25 -43.01 7.04 -44.95
N ASP A 26 -44.19 7.65 -44.75
CA ASP A 26 -44.36 9.01 -44.23
C ASP A 26 -43.98 9.03 -42.74
N LEU A 27 -42.71 8.73 -42.46
CA LEU A 27 -42.04 9.00 -41.22
C LEU A 27 -41.79 10.51 -41.22
N ALA A 28 -42.82 11.27 -40.84
CA ALA A 28 -42.66 12.68 -40.58
C ALA A 28 -41.66 12.84 -39.41
N PRO A 29 -40.62 13.66 -39.55
CA PRO A 29 -39.73 13.97 -38.44
C PRO A 29 -40.53 14.71 -37.36
N GLU A 30 -40.90 14.00 -36.30
CA GLU A 30 -41.56 14.58 -35.13
C GLU A 30 -40.51 15.08 -34.14
N CYS A 31 -40.48 16.39 -33.91
CA CYS A 31 -39.67 16.98 -32.86
C CYS A 31 -40.27 16.67 -31.50
N ILE A 32 -39.64 15.76 -30.75
CA ILE A 32 -39.99 15.50 -29.36
C ILE A 32 -39.07 16.30 -28.42
N ARG A 33 -39.65 16.86 -27.36
CA ARG A 33 -38.91 17.42 -26.24
C ARG A 33 -38.84 16.34 -25.17
N VAL A 34 -37.64 15.85 -24.91
CA VAL A 34 -37.36 14.83 -23.89
C VAL A 34 -36.10 15.22 -23.15
N ASP A 35 -36.00 14.80 -21.89
CA ASP A 35 -34.78 14.95 -21.12
C ASP A 35 -33.78 13.89 -21.58
N LYS A 36 -32.58 14.34 -21.96
CA LYS A 36 -31.48 13.44 -22.31
C LYS A 36 -30.73 13.10 -21.03
N VAL A 37 -30.49 11.80 -20.83
CA VAL A 37 -29.61 11.28 -19.78
C VAL A 37 -28.16 11.39 -20.25
N TYR A 38 -27.33 12.15 -19.53
CA TYR A 38 -25.90 12.34 -19.78
C TYR A 38 -25.06 11.27 -19.11
N ASP A 39 -25.46 10.87 -17.91
CA ASP A 39 -24.85 9.81 -17.12
C ASP A 39 -25.91 9.17 -16.23
N TRP A 40 -25.75 7.88 -15.97
CA TRP A 40 -26.69 7.08 -15.18
C TRP A 40 -25.95 6.00 -14.40
N VAL A 41 -25.98 6.13 -13.08
CA VAL A 41 -25.24 5.25 -12.18
C VAL A 41 -26.21 4.53 -11.24
N PHE A 42 -26.03 3.23 -11.06
CA PHE A 42 -26.77 2.41 -10.09
C PHE A 42 -25.83 1.82 -9.04
N PHE A 43 -26.19 1.90 -7.77
CA PHE A 43 -25.40 1.37 -6.65
C PHE A 43 -26.24 1.17 -5.39
N ALA A 44 -25.64 0.54 -4.37
CA ALA A 44 -26.28 0.31 -3.09
C ALA A 44 -25.33 0.60 -1.92
N ASN A 45 -25.89 1.13 -0.83
CA ASN A 45 -25.17 1.37 0.41
C ASN A 45 -25.82 0.57 1.54
N ARG A 46 -24.99 0.13 2.48
CA ARG A 46 -25.42 -0.52 3.71
C ARG A 46 -24.91 0.29 4.90
N TYR A 47 -25.80 0.62 5.83
CA TYR A 47 -25.45 1.30 7.06
C TYR A 47 -26.08 0.59 8.24
N THR A 48 -25.31 0.43 9.32
CA THR A 48 -25.77 -0.18 10.56
C THR A 48 -25.56 0.78 11.70
N ASN A 49 -26.63 1.10 12.43
CA ASN A 49 -26.58 2.00 13.59
C ASN A 49 -27.32 1.40 14.78
N LYS A 50 -26.92 1.80 15.99
CA LYS A 50 -27.66 1.51 17.22
C LYS A 50 -28.59 2.69 17.50
N ASN A 51 -29.88 2.46 17.37
CA ASN A 51 -30.89 3.49 17.57
C ASN A 51 -31.44 3.39 18.99
N PHE A 52 -31.63 4.55 19.61
CA PHE A 52 -32.29 4.68 20.90
C PHE A 52 -33.81 4.56 20.72
N ILE A 53 -34.49 3.97 21.70
CA ILE A 53 -35.96 3.94 21.77
C ILE A 53 -36.40 5.31 22.29
N PRO A 54 -37.02 6.17 21.46
CA PRO A 54 -37.24 7.58 21.81
C PRO A 54 -38.22 7.77 22.96
N ASP A 55 -39.19 6.86 23.10
CA ASP A 55 -40.17 6.88 24.17
C ASP A 55 -39.59 6.30 25.46
N GLU A 56 -39.67 7.07 26.54
CA GLU A 56 -39.09 6.71 27.84
C GLU A 56 -39.85 5.57 28.50
N GLU A 57 -41.19 5.58 28.45
CA GLU A 57 -42.02 4.52 29.02
C GLU A 57 -41.77 3.18 28.31
N ALA A 58 -41.72 3.17 26.97
CA ALA A 58 -41.36 1.99 26.21
C ALA A 58 -39.93 1.50 26.50
N ARG A 59 -38.98 2.41 26.71
CA ARG A 59 -37.60 2.06 27.04
C ARG A 59 -37.49 1.38 28.41
N GLU A 60 -38.21 1.88 29.40
CA GLU A 60 -38.30 1.25 30.72
C GLU A 60 -38.97 -0.12 30.64
N ALA A 61 -40.10 -0.24 29.94
CA ALA A 61 -40.79 -1.50 29.73
C ALA A 61 -39.91 -2.56 29.04
N VAL A 62 -39.15 -2.17 28.01
CA VAL A 62 -38.19 -3.04 27.32
C VAL A 62 -37.05 -3.44 28.26
N SER A 63 -36.57 -2.53 29.11
CA SER A 63 -35.51 -2.84 30.09
C SER A 63 -35.98 -3.84 31.15
N GLU A 64 -37.20 -3.68 31.66
CA GLU A 64 -37.81 -4.62 32.62
C GLU A 64 -38.04 -5.99 31.98
N ALA A 65 -38.55 -6.01 30.75
CA ALA A 65 -38.76 -7.26 30.00
C ALA A 65 -37.45 -8.00 29.71
N LEU A 66 -36.36 -7.28 29.38
CA LEU A 66 -35.03 -7.87 29.24
C LEU A 66 -34.55 -8.47 30.56
N ALA A 67 -34.72 -7.75 31.67
CA ALA A 67 -34.33 -8.23 33.00
C ALA A 67 -35.16 -9.44 33.47
N ALA A 68 -36.44 -9.50 33.07
CA ALA A 68 -37.35 -10.60 33.35
C ALA A 68 -37.16 -11.81 32.41
N GLY A 69 -36.34 -11.68 31.36
CA GLY A 69 -36.11 -12.74 30.37
C GLY A 69 -37.30 -13.00 29.44
N GLN A 70 -38.16 -11.99 29.25
CA GLN A 70 -39.28 -12.06 28.30
C GLN A 70 -38.79 -12.04 26.85
N ARG A 71 -39.62 -12.51 25.92
CA ARG A 71 -39.26 -12.50 24.50
C ARG A 71 -39.49 -11.11 23.93
N ILE A 72 -38.41 -10.46 23.52
CA ILE A 72 -38.48 -9.18 22.82
C ILE A 72 -38.21 -9.38 21.34
N GLU A 73 -39.15 -8.92 20.52
CA GLU A 73 -39.04 -8.94 19.08
C GLU A 73 -39.02 -7.51 18.55
N VAL A 74 -38.10 -7.23 17.62
CA VAL A 74 -38.07 -5.96 16.92
C VAL A 74 -38.42 -6.26 15.47
N GLN A 75 -39.45 -5.59 14.98
CA GLN A 75 -39.84 -5.63 13.58
C GLN A 75 -39.40 -4.32 12.95
N CYS A 76 -38.80 -4.40 11.77
CA CYS A 76 -38.52 -3.22 10.96
C CYS A 76 -39.24 -3.36 9.65
N GLU A 77 -40.11 -2.42 9.35
CA GLU A 77 -40.80 -2.37 8.08
C GLU A 77 -39.87 -1.79 7.01
N THR A 78 -39.89 -2.39 5.83
CA THR A 78 -39.15 -1.87 4.68
C THR A 78 -39.75 -0.51 4.30
N GLY A 79 -38.95 0.55 4.36
CA GLY A 79 -39.40 1.89 3.96
C GLY A 79 -39.82 1.94 2.49
N ASP A 80 -40.79 2.79 2.16
CA ASP A 80 -41.16 3.04 0.76
C ASP A 80 -40.03 3.82 0.07
N PRO A 81 -39.47 3.34 -1.06
CA PRO A 81 -38.52 4.12 -1.84
C PRO A 81 -39.01 5.52 -2.23
N ALA A 82 -40.33 5.74 -2.32
CA ALA A 82 -40.92 7.05 -2.61
C ALA A 82 -40.75 8.07 -1.46
N ASP A 83 -40.57 7.60 -0.22
CA ASP A 83 -40.39 8.44 0.96
C ASP A 83 -38.92 8.83 1.21
N VAL A 84 -37.99 8.29 0.41
CA VAL A 84 -36.57 8.60 0.50
C VAL A 84 -36.32 9.99 -0.08
N ALA A 85 -35.85 10.91 0.76
CA ALA A 85 -35.42 12.22 0.31
C ALA A 85 -33.97 12.16 -0.20
N CYS A 86 -33.72 12.78 -1.36
CA CYS A 86 -32.38 12.99 -1.90
C CYS A 86 -32.08 14.49 -2.05
N THR A 87 -30.85 14.90 -1.72
CA THR A 87 -30.32 16.22 -2.08
C THR A 87 -28.95 16.03 -2.73
N ALA A 88 -28.84 16.44 -3.99
CA ALA A 88 -27.58 16.39 -4.74
C ALA A 88 -26.96 17.79 -4.87
N THR A 89 -25.64 17.86 -4.69
CA THR A 89 -24.85 19.10 -4.79
C THR A 89 -23.62 18.83 -5.65
N ILE A 90 -23.50 19.54 -6.76
CA ILE A 90 -22.30 19.54 -7.59
C ILE A 90 -21.20 20.29 -6.83
N GLN A 91 -20.10 19.61 -6.51
CA GLN A 91 -18.91 20.22 -5.94
C GLN A 91 -17.96 20.72 -7.04
N GLU A 92 -17.85 19.96 -8.12
CA GLU A 92 -16.96 20.27 -9.25
C GLU A 92 -17.62 19.87 -10.58
N ASN A 93 -17.70 20.79 -11.53
CA ASN A 93 -18.14 20.49 -12.88
C ASN A 93 -17.02 19.81 -13.68
N GLY A 94 -17.35 18.82 -14.49
CA GLY A 94 -16.34 18.10 -15.26
C GLY A 94 -16.89 16.90 -16.03
N ASN A 95 -15.97 16.20 -16.68
CA ASN A 95 -16.21 14.91 -17.33
C ASN A 95 -15.06 13.94 -16.99
N PRO A 96 -15.06 13.35 -15.78
CA PRO A 96 -16.11 13.42 -14.76
C PRO A 96 -16.01 14.65 -13.85
N GLY A 97 -17.12 15.04 -13.23
CA GLY A 97 -17.19 16.02 -12.15
C GLY A 97 -17.68 15.36 -10.85
N ARG A 98 -17.53 16.08 -9.73
CA ARG A 98 -17.72 15.54 -8.39
C ARG A 98 -19.06 15.99 -7.80
N VAL A 99 -19.85 15.04 -7.32
CA VAL A 99 -21.20 15.28 -6.80
C VAL A 99 -21.35 14.64 -5.43
N LEU A 100 -21.76 15.46 -4.46
CA LEU A 100 -22.16 15.03 -3.12
C LEU A 100 -23.67 14.79 -3.08
N ILE A 101 -24.08 13.64 -2.56
CA ILE A 101 -25.49 13.25 -2.46
C ILE A 101 -25.79 12.84 -1.04
N VAL A 102 -26.81 13.49 -0.46
CA VAL A 102 -27.34 13.15 0.86
C VAL A 102 -28.69 12.50 0.69
N TRP A 103 -28.81 11.27 1.19
CA TRP A 103 -30.06 10.51 1.23
C TRP A 103 -30.58 10.46 2.65
N THR A 104 -31.88 10.68 2.84
CA THR A 104 -32.55 10.47 4.13
C THR A 104 -33.61 9.40 3.96
N VAL A 105 -33.39 8.24 4.57
CA VAL A 105 -34.25 7.06 4.50
C VAL A 105 -35.03 6.92 5.80
N PRO A 106 -36.36 7.15 5.79
CA PRO A 106 -37.21 6.79 6.90
C PRO A 106 -37.54 5.30 6.89
N VAL A 107 -37.45 4.65 8.04
CA VAL A 107 -37.94 3.27 8.26
C VAL A 107 -38.72 3.22 9.56
N GLU A 108 -39.78 2.43 9.61
CA GLU A 108 -40.60 2.24 10.82
C GLU A 108 -40.12 1.03 11.59
N VAL A 109 -39.97 1.21 12.90
CA VAL A 109 -39.50 0.18 13.83
C VAL A 109 -40.57 -0.03 14.89
N THR A 110 -41.02 -1.28 15.01
CA THR A 110 -42.02 -1.72 15.98
C THR A 110 -41.38 -2.67 16.98
N ILE A 111 -41.62 -2.45 18.26
CA ILE A 111 -41.13 -3.31 19.34
C ILE A 111 -42.30 -4.10 19.91
N LEU A 112 -42.10 -5.41 20.03
CA LEU A 112 -43.05 -6.31 20.65
C LEU A 112 -42.44 -7.02 21.86
N ILE A 113 -43.21 -7.14 22.93
CA ILE A 113 -42.88 -7.94 24.12
C ILE A 113 -43.89 -9.08 24.19
N ASP A 114 -43.41 -10.32 24.14
CA ASP A 114 -44.22 -11.54 24.12
C ASP A 114 -45.33 -11.54 23.04
N GLY A 115 -45.11 -10.79 21.94
CA GLY A 115 -46.02 -10.66 20.81
C GLY A 115 -47.00 -9.49 20.89
N GLU A 116 -46.97 -8.68 21.95
CA GLU A 116 -47.76 -7.45 22.09
C GLU A 116 -46.92 -6.23 21.68
N GLU A 117 -47.46 -5.39 20.80
CA GLU A 117 -46.83 -4.13 20.39
C GLU A 117 -46.78 -3.13 21.55
N ILE A 118 -45.58 -2.65 21.86
CA ILE A 118 -45.34 -1.65 22.90
C ILE A 118 -45.23 -0.26 22.30
N THR A 119 -44.47 -0.14 21.21
CA THR A 119 -44.23 1.14 20.57
C THR A 119 -43.81 0.96 19.12
N THR A 120 -44.15 1.96 18.30
CA THR A 120 -43.72 2.10 16.91
C THR A 120 -43.16 3.51 16.71
N PHE A 121 -41.99 3.62 16.08
CA PHE A 121 -41.37 4.92 15.80
C PHE A 121 -40.55 4.89 14.51
N THR A 122 -40.38 6.07 13.91
CA THR A 122 -39.60 6.22 12.68
C THR A 122 -38.13 6.49 12.98
N VAL A 123 -37.24 5.68 12.41
CA VAL A 123 -35.80 5.92 12.38
C VAL A 123 -35.42 6.55 11.04
N ARG A 124 -34.73 7.69 11.08
CA ARG A 124 -34.21 8.36 9.87
C ARG A 124 -32.72 8.09 9.73
N THR A 125 -32.37 7.29 8.74
CA THR A 125 -30.97 7.00 8.41
C THR A 125 -30.50 7.92 7.30
N GLN A 126 -29.35 8.57 7.50
CA GLN A 126 -28.73 9.40 6.46
C GLN A 126 -27.56 8.67 5.81
N PHE A 127 -27.51 8.69 4.49
CA PHE A 127 -26.35 8.24 3.70
C PHE A 127 -25.75 9.44 2.99
N THR A 128 -24.44 9.54 3.02
CA THR A 128 -23.70 10.53 2.24
C THR A 128 -22.85 9.78 1.23
N ASP A 129 -23.04 10.08 -0.04
CA ASP A 129 -22.20 9.57 -1.12
C ASP A 129 -21.51 10.70 -1.84
N GLU A 130 -20.25 10.46 -2.17
CA GLU A 130 -19.54 11.25 -3.15
C GLU A 130 -19.32 10.38 -4.38
N ILE A 131 -19.80 10.85 -5.53
CA ILE A 131 -19.73 10.08 -6.78
C ILE A 131 -19.25 10.96 -7.93
N MET A 132 -18.60 10.31 -8.89
CA MET A 132 -18.12 10.94 -10.12
C MET A 132 -19.17 10.78 -11.23
N LEU A 133 -19.70 11.90 -11.72
CA LEU A 133 -20.74 11.98 -12.77
C LEU A 133 -20.31 12.89 -13.92
N CYS A 134 -20.80 12.64 -15.14
CA CYS A 134 -20.62 13.59 -16.23
C CYS A 134 -21.51 14.84 -16.01
N VAL A 135 -20.93 15.91 -15.47
CA VAL A 135 -21.62 17.19 -15.17
C VAL A 135 -20.91 18.37 -15.86
N PRO A 136 -21.01 18.50 -17.19
CA PRO A 136 -20.41 19.62 -17.93
C PRO A 136 -20.91 20.99 -17.46
N GLN A 137 -20.15 22.03 -17.80
CA GLN A 137 -20.54 23.42 -17.49
C GLN A 137 -21.94 23.74 -18.04
N GLY A 138 -22.79 24.31 -17.19
CA GLY A 138 -24.19 24.61 -17.50
C GLY A 138 -25.21 23.63 -16.90
N ILE A 139 -24.78 22.46 -16.44
CA ILE A 139 -25.60 21.55 -15.62
C ILE A 139 -25.57 22.05 -14.17
N THR A 140 -26.75 22.17 -13.57
CA THR A 140 -26.95 22.62 -12.18
C THR A 140 -27.45 21.48 -11.30
N ASN A 141 -27.52 21.67 -9.98
CA ASN A 141 -28.05 20.67 -9.05
C ASN A 141 -29.49 20.22 -9.41
N ALA A 142 -30.29 21.10 -10.03
CA ALA A 142 -31.65 20.78 -10.45
C ALA A 142 -31.74 19.77 -11.60
N ASN A 143 -30.61 19.49 -12.26
CA ASN A 143 -30.50 18.52 -13.35
C ASN A 143 -30.08 17.13 -12.86
N ILE A 144 -29.84 16.97 -11.56
CA ILE A 144 -29.47 15.68 -10.98
C ILE A 144 -30.74 15.08 -10.38
N ASN A 145 -31.17 13.98 -10.96
CA ASN A 145 -32.32 13.21 -10.52
C ASN A 145 -31.83 11.99 -9.76
N CYS A 146 -32.13 11.91 -8.46
CA CYS A 146 -31.84 10.73 -7.67
C CYS A 146 -33.14 10.00 -7.34
N ARG A 147 -33.09 8.68 -7.44
CA ARG A 147 -34.22 7.81 -7.17
C ARG A 147 -33.79 6.62 -6.32
N ALA A 148 -34.52 6.37 -5.24
CA ALA A 148 -34.41 5.11 -4.53
C ALA A 148 -35.20 4.03 -5.27
N THR A 149 -34.59 2.85 -5.42
CA THR A 149 -35.22 1.69 -6.07
C THR A 149 -35.75 0.71 -5.03
N GLN A 150 -35.01 0.52 -3.92
CA GLN A 150 -35.38 -0.41 -2.87
C GLN A 150 -34.77 0.01 -1.54
N VAL A 151 -35.56 -0.10 -0.47
CA VAL A 151 -35.08 0.00 0.92
C VAL A 151 -35.24 -1.37 1.56
N ILE A 152 -34.18 -1.86 2.18
CA ILE A 152 -34.20 -3.09 2.96
C ILE A 152 -33.86 -2.72 4.39
N CYS A 153 -34.71 -3.10 5.33
CA CYS A 153 -34.46 -2.92 6.74
C CYS A 153 -34.30 -4.27 7.44
N GLN A 154 -33.28 -4.37 8.29
CA GLN A 154 -32.98 -5.55 9.09
C GLN A 154 -32.63 -5.12 10.51
N THR A 155 -33.02 -5.92 11.50
CA THR A 155 -32.72 -5.68 12.90
C THR A 155 -32.13 -6.93 13.54
N GLY A 156 -31.20 -6.71 14.47
CA GLY A 156 -30.58 -7.78 15.26
C GLY A 156 -31.28 -8.08 16.58
N GLY A 157 -32.46 -7.48 16.84
CA GLY A 157 -33.14 -7.52 18.13
C GLY A 157 -32.80 -6.31 19.00
N VAL A 158 -32.88 -6.45 20.33
CA VAL A 158 -32.53 -5.40 21.30
C VAL A 158 -31.21 -5.74 21.99
N LEU A 159 -30.37 -4.72 22.19
CA LEU A 159 -29.13 -4.80 22.96
C LEU A 159 -29.24 -3.93 24.21
N MET A 160 -28.65 -4.36 25.32
CA MET A 160 -28.45 -3.46 26.45
C MET A 160 -27.37 -2.43 26.10
N GLY A 161 -27.76 -1.16 26.04
CA GLY A 161 -26.85 -0.03 25.92
C GLY A 161 -26.29 0.39 27.28
N PRO A 162 -25.28 1.27 27.29
CA PRO A 162 -24.77 1.86 28.53
C PRO A 162 -25.80 2.82 29.16
N ASP A 163 -25.90 2.84 30.49
CA ASP A 163 -26.65 3.88 31.20
C ASP A 163 -26.11 5.27 30.83
N PRO A 164 -26.98 6.28 30.61
CA PRO A 164 -28.44 6.31 30.81
C PRO A 164 -29.26 5.93 29.56
N PHE A 165 -28.62 5.47 28.48
CA PHE A 165 -29.28 5.26 27.18
C PHE A 165 -30.15 4.00 27.14
N GLY A 166 -30.01 3.08 28.11
CA GLY A 166 -30.87 1.89 28.23
C GLY A 166 -30.80 0.97 26.98
N PRO A 167 -31.87 0.21 26.69
CA PRO A 167 -31.91 -0.68 25.53
C PRO A 167 -31.79 0.07 24.19
N MET A 168 -30.97 -0.45 23.29
CA MET A 168 -30.73 0.08 21.94
C MET A 168 -31.02 -0.97 20.86
N ILE A 169 -31.43 -0.52 19.68
CA ILE A 169 -31.80 -1.37 18.55
C ILE A 169 -30.74 -1.26 17.45
N PRO A 170 -29.91 -2.30 17.23
CA PRO A 170 -29.07 -2.38 16.04
C PRO A 170 -29.94 -2.54 14.78
N LEU A 171 -30.03 -1.46 14.00
CA LEU A 171 -30.75 -1.39 12.74
C LEU A 171 -29.76 -1.35 11.59
N THR A 172 -29.95 -2.22 10.61
CA THR A 172 -29.23 -2.22 9.34
C THR A 172 -30.18 -1.80 8.22
N VAL A 173 -29.87 -0.69 7.57
CA VAL A 173 -30.61 -0.19 6.41
C VAL A 173 -29.73 -0.34 5.18
N VAL A 174 -30.27 -0.97 4.14
CA VAL A 174 -29.66 -1.04 2.82
C VAL A 174 -30.52 -0.25 1.85
N LEU A 175 -29.89 0.68 1.12
CA LEU A 175 -30.55 1.53 0.14
C LEU A 175 -29.98 1.21 -1.25
N CYS A 176 -30.81 0.67 -2.14
CA CYS A 176 -30.51 0.53 -3.57
C CYS A 176 -31.05 1.75 -4.30
N LYS A 177 -30.23 2.39 -5.13
CA LYS A 177 -30.58 3.67 -5.76
C LYS A 177 -29.91 3.88 -7.10
N ASP A 178 -30.49 4.80 -7.87
CA ASP A 178 -29.94 5.28 -9.11
C ASP A 178 -29.89 6.81 -9.16
N VAL A 179 -28.86 7.32 -9.84
CA VAL A 179 -28.62 8.75 -10.01
C VAL A 179 -28.42 9.03 -11.48
N GLN A 180 -29.18 10.00 -12.00
CA GLN A 180 -29.21 10.38 -13.40
C GLN A 180 -28.92 11.88 -13.53
N VAL A 181 -28.11 12.23 -14.53
CA VAL A 181 -27.91 13.63 -14.94
C VAL A 181 -28.74 13.87 -16.19
N GLU A 182 -29.75 14.72 -16.08
CA GLU A 182 -30.76 14.97 -17.11
C GLU A 182 -30.75 16.43 -17.57
N PHE A 183 -30.81 16.65 -18.89
CA PHE A 183 -30.96 17.99 -19.45
C PHE A 183 -31.97 18.01 -20.60
N PRO A 184 -32.89 18.99 -20.66
CA PRO A 184 -33.92 19.05 -21.69
C PRO A 184 -33.32 19.35 -23.05
N VAL A 185 -33.62 18.49 -24.04
CA VAL A 185 -33.17 18.65 -25.43
C VAL A 185 -34.31 18.41 -26.41
N LYS A 186 -34.12 18.82 -27.66
CA LYS A 186 -34.99 18.49 -28.80
C LYS A 186 -34.22 17.55 -29.72
N LEU A 187 -34.74 16.35 -29.95
CA LEU A 187 -34.04 15.29 -30.69
C LEU A 187 -34.95 14.66 -31.74
N GLU A 188 -34.35 14.18 -32.82
CA GLU A 188 -34.92 13.24 -33.79
C GLU A 188 -34.18 11.90 -33.59
N VAL A 189 -34.87 10.80 -33.27
CA VAL A 189 -34.23 9.62 -32.66
C VAL A 189 -34.50 8.30 -33.41
N LEU A 190 -33.45 7.49 -33.54
CA LEU A 190 -33.50 6.02 -33.69
C LEU A 190 -33.16 5.42 -32.32
N ALA A 191 -34.12 4.76 -31.68
CA ALA A 191 -34.02 4.39 -30.25
C ALA A 191 -33.29 3.04 -30.00
N LYS A 192 -32.49 3.01 -28.93
CA LYS A 192 -31.94 1.80 -28.29
C LYS A 192 -32.08 1.97 -26.78
N PHE A 193 -32.36 0.89 -26.05
CA PHE A 193 -32.46 0.93 -24.59
C PHE A 193 -31.10 1.29 -23.95
N CYS A 194 -31.12 2.27 -23.04
CA CYS A 194 -30.00 2.60 -22.17
C CYS A 194 -30.02 1.70 -20.93
N PHE A 195 -28.86 1.39 -20.38
CA PHE A 195 -28.70 0.70 -19.10
C PHE A 195 -27.76 1.52 -18.21
N PRO A 196 -27.94 1.53 -16.87
CA PRO A 196 -27.05 2.24 -15.98
C PRO A 196 -25.67 1.59 -15.98
N ARG A 197 -24.63 2.39 -15.77
CA ARG A 197 -23.30 1.89 -15.46
C ARG A 197 -23.16 1.64 -13.94
N PRO A 198 -22.27 0.73 -13.51
CA PRO A 198 -21.92 0.62 -12.10
C PRO A 198 -21.15 1.87 -11.62
N ASN A 199 -21.23 2.17 -10.31
CA ASN A 199 -20.42 3.22 -9.69
C ASN A 199 -18.97 2.76 -9.48
N ASN A 200 -18.16 2.75 -10.54
CA ASN A 200 -16.80 2.18 -10.54
C ASN A 200 -15.67 3.20 -10.80
N ILE A 201 -15.99 4.49 -10.84
CA ILE A 201 -14.98 5.54 -10.98
C ILE A 201 -14.60 5.99 -9.55
N PRO A 202 -13.34 5.83 -9.13
CA PRO A 202 -12.91 6.22 -7.80
C PRO A 202 -12.99 7.74 -7.64
N VAL A 203 -13.43 8.19 -6.46
CA VAL A 203 -13.32 9.61 -6.08
C VAL A 203 -11.87 9.87 -5.68
N PRO A 204 -11.19 10.87 -6.27
CA PRO A 204 -9.87 11.27 -5.82
C PRO A 204 -9.90 11.64 -4.33
N ALA A 205 -9.01 11.08 -3.53
CA ALA A 205 -8.89 11.48 -2.13
C ALA A 205 -8.32 12.90 -2.04
N ASP A 206 -8.91 13.74 -1.19
CA ASP A 206 -8.31 15.03 -0.87
C ASP A 206 -6.97 14.78 -0.16
N THR A 207 -5.86 15.19 -0.78
CA THR A 207 -4.55 15.18 -0.14
C THR A 207 -4.57 16.24 0.96
N ILE A 208 -4.64 15.80 2.22
CA ILE A 208 -4.48 16.67 3.38
C ILE A 208 -3.02 17.11 3.41
N ASN A 209 -2.72 18.23 2.76
CA ASN A 209 -1.44 18.91 2.87
C ASN A 209 -1.40 19.65 4.21
N CYS A 210 -0.96 18.94 5.26
CA CYS A 210 -0.56 19.59 6.49
C CYS A 210 0.59 20.56 6.18
N ASP A 211 0.43 21.82 6.53
CA ASP A 211 1.50 22.80 6.38
C ASP A 211 2.62 22.49 7.38
N LEU A 212 3.63 21.75 6.92
CA LEU A 212 4.82 21.40 7.70
C LEU A 212 5.61 22.63 8.16
N SER A 213 5.36 23.82 7.60
CA SER A 213 5.97 25.07 8.10
C SER A 213 5.40 25.52 9.45
N LEU A 214 4.25 24.96 9.87
CA LEU A 214 3.68 25.16 11.19
C LEU A 214 4.32 24.25 12.27
N LEU A 215 5.13 23.26 11.87
CA LEU A 215 5.96 22.45 12.77
C LEU A 215 7.29 23.18 13.01
N GLU A 216 7.35 23.97 14.08
CA GLU A 216 8.63 24.51 14.57
C GLU A 216 9.38 23.38 15.29
N PHE A 217 10.23 22.66 14.54
CA PHE A 217 11.13 21.68 15.14
C PHE A 217 12.07 22.40 16.12
N PRO A 218 12.20 21.94 17.37
CA PRO A 218 13.19 22.50 18.28
C PRO A 218 14.56 22.37 17.64
N ARG A 219 15.41 23.39 17.83
CA ARG A 219 16.78 23.39 17.29
C ARG A 219 17.47 22.08 17.66
N GLN A 220 17.76 21.24 16.68
CA GLN A 220 18.52 20.01 16.91
C GLN A 220 19.87 20.38 17.52
N CYS A 221 20.33 19.58 18.48
CA CYS A 221 21.61 19.74 19.16
C CYS A 221 22.73 19.20 18.26
N PRO A 222 23.45 20.02 17.46
CA PRO A 222 24.32 19.52 16.39
C PRO A 222 25.58 18.81 16.89
N GLY A 223 25.88 18.94 18.19
CA GLY A 223 26.98 18.21 18.85
C GLY A 223 26.55 16.90 19.51
N LEU A 224 25.28 16.51 19.36
CA LEU A 224 24.69 15.29 19.95
C LEU A 224 23.84 14.50 18.95
N PHE A 225 23.31 15.18 17.93
CA PHE A 225 22.46 14.59 16.90
C PHE A 225 22.75 15.21 15.52
N PRO A 226 22.75 14.40 14.44
CA PRO A 226 22.73 12.93 14.47
C PRO A 226 24.05 12.38 15.04
N VAL A 227 23.97 11.20 15.68
CA VAL A 227 25.18 10.38 15.93
C VAL A 227 25.70 9.87 14.59
N ASP A 228 27.02 9.76 14.45
CA ASP A 228 27.63 9.24 13.22
C ASP A 228 27.05 7.85 12.92
N ASN A 229 26.40 7.73 11.77
CA ASN A 229 25.71 6.52 11.30
C ASN A 229 26.36 6.00 10.02
N CYS A 230 26.02 4.77 9.65
CA CYS A 230 26.48 4.15 8.41
C CYS A 230 25.29 3.81 7.50
N GLU A 231 25.55 3.79 6.19
CA GLU A 231 24.55 3.46 5.16
C GLU A 231 24.35 1.93 4.99
N CYS A 232 25.20 1.10 5.58
CA CYS A 232 25.13 -0.36 5.53
C CYS A 232 25.85 -0.97 6.73
N GLN A 233 25.56 -2.24 6.98
CA GLN A 233 26.23 -3.06 7.99
C GLN A 233 26.76 -4.35 7.38
N ALA A 234 27.89 -4.84 7.90
CA ALA A 234 28.43 -6.13 7.52
C ALA A 234 28.99 -6.87 8.72
N THR A 235 28.68 -8.16 8.83
CA THR A 235 29.40 -9.09 9.69
C THR A 235 30.27 -10.00 8.84
N ALA A 236 31.49 -10.25 9.29
CA ALA A 236 32.40 -11.18 8.62
C ALA A 236 33.14 -12.04 9.64
N VAL A 237 33.12 -13.34 9.43
CA VAL A 237 33.78 -14.30 10.32
C VAL A 237 34.59 -15.29 9.50
N THR A 238 35.88 -15.37 9.81
CA THR A 238 36.75 -16.44 9.33
C THR A 238 37.62 -16.98 10.45
N ARG A 239 38.00 -18.25 10.39
CA ARG A 239 38.84 -18.89 11.41
C ARG A 239 39.87 -19.79 10.75
N ASN A 240 41.14 -19.35 10.84
CA ASN A 240 42.30 -20.05 10.32
C ASN A 240 42.17 -20.37 8.81
N GLU A 241 41.71 -19.40 8.03
CA GLU A 241 41.54 -19.58 6.59
C GLU A 241 42.88 -19.47 5.85
N PRO A 242 43.22 -20.41 4.96
CA PRO A 242 44.42 -20.34 4.13
C PRO A 242 44.51 -19.02 3.38
N THR A 243 45.60 -18.29 3.61
CA THR A 243 45.81 -16.94 3.12
C THR A 243 47.20 -16.80 2.52
N ALA A 244 47.27 -16.28 1.29
CA ALA A 244 48.51 -15.88 0.66
C ALA A 244 48.70 -14.37 0.83
N ALA A 245 49.24 -13.97 1.99
CA ALA A 245 49.42 -12.57 2.34
C ALA A 245 50.67 -11.97 1.68
N VAL A 246 50.66 -10.66 1.45
CA VAL A 246 51.80 -9.90 0.94
C VAL A 246 52.26 -8.92 2.01
N PHE A 247 53.53 -9.02 2.40
CA PHE A 247 54.19 -8.11 3.32
C PHE A 247 55.06 -7.11 2.54
N GLY A 248 54.89 -5.82 2.85
CA GLY A 248 55.58 -4.73 2.16
C GLY A 248 54.98 -4.41 0.78
N SER A 249 55.71 -3.61 -0.01
CA SER A 249 55.26 -3.18 -1.34
C SER A 249 56.44 -3.03 -2.32
N GLY A 250 56.15 -3.05 -3.63
CA GLY A 250 57.16 -2.88 -4.67
C GLY A 250 58.03 -4.13 -4.89
N ILE A 251 59.30 -3.91 -5.27
CA ILE A 251 60.24 -5.00 -5.61
C ILE A 251 60.65 -5.87 -4.41
N ASP A 252 60.44 -5.38 -3.19
CA ASP A 252 60.79 -6.05 -1.93
C ASP A 252 59.57 -6.71 -1.26
N ALA A 253 58.42 -6.74 -1.95
CA ALA A 253 57.22 -7.38 -1.41
C ALA A 253 57.42 -8.89 -1.27
N LEU A 254 57.07 -9.44 -0.10
CA LEU A 254 57.20 -10.85 0.22
C LEU A 254 55.82 -11.50 0.31
N THR A 255 55.57 -12.51 -0.51
CA THR A 255 54.38 -13.36 -0.38
C THR A 255 54.64 -14.46 0.65
N VAL A 256 53.71 -14.62 1.58
CA VAL A 256 53.81 -15.54 2.73
C VAL A 256 52.51 -16.35 2.82
N ALA A 257 52.63 -17.67 2.93
CA ALA A 257 51.48 -18.52 3.19
C ALA A 257 51.20 -18.58 4.70
N GLY A 258 49.96 -18.30 5.08
CA GLY A 258 49.54 -18.33 6.47
C GLY A 258 48.06 -18.60 6.64
N LEU A 259 47.59 -18.40 7.87
CA LEU A 259 46.20 -18.58 8.28
C LEU A 259 45.67 -17.26 8.80
N SER A 260 44.54 -16.80 8.26
CA SER A 260 43.88 -15.59 8.72
C SER A 260 42.66 -15.91 9.58
N THR A 261 42.48 -15.13 10.64
CA THR A 261 41.28 -15.15 11.47
C THR A 261 40.76 -13.72 11.55
N LEU A 262 39.50 -13.52 11.18
CA LEU A 262 38.78 -12.25 11.25
C LEU A 262 37.51 -12.48 12.06
N ARG A 263 37.24 -11.56 12.98
CA ARG A 263 35.91 -11.35 13.54
C ARG A 263 35.56 -9.89 13.37
N ALA A 264 34.59 -9.60 12.52
CA ALA A 264 34.16 -8.24 12.21
C ALA A 264 32.64 -8.08 12.37
N GLU A 265 32.27 -6.95 12.95
CA GLU A 265 30.91 -6.48 13.16
C GLU A 265 30.92 -4.98 12.84
N ILE A 266 30.78 -4.57 11.57
CA ILE A 266 30.94 -3.15 11.21
C ILE A 266 29.61 -2.53 10.79
N CYS A 267 29.26 -1.49 11.56
CA CYS A 267 28.02 -0.72 11.63
C CYS A 267 26.79 -1.46 12.19
N GLN A 268 26.99 -2.13 13.33
CA GLN A 268 25.92 -2.71 14.15
C GLN A 268 24.77 -1.73 14.38
N GLU A 269 23.55 -2.14 14.02
CA GLU A 269 22.35 -1.29 14.13
C GLU A 269 22.54 0.08 13.45
N CYS A 270 23.37 0.15 12.41
CA CYS A 270 23.67 1.34 11.62
C CYS A 270 24.36 2.47 12.40
N SER A 271 24.98 2.13 13.54
CA SER A 271 25.73 3.04 14.41
C SER A 271 27.24 2.89 14.19
N LEU A 272 27.93 3.98 13.84
CA LEU A 272 29.39 3.96 13.72
C LEU A 272 30.05 3.76 15.10
N GLY A 273 29.41 4.25 16.17
CA GLY A 273 29.93 4.21 17.54
C GLY A 273 30.06 2.81 18.14
N ASP A 274 29.29 1.84 17.63
CA ASP A 274 29.28 0.45 18.11
C ASP A 274 30.05 -0.51 17.19
N SER A 275 30.72 0.02 16.17
CA SER A 275 31.46 -0.78 15.19
C SER A 275 32.73 -1.39 15.79
N THR A 276 32.98 -2.69 15.54
CA THR A 276 34.19 -3.37 16.02
C THR A 276 34.70 -4.43 15.05
N PHE A 277 36.01 -4.69 15.04
CA PHE A 277 36.56 -5.91 14.46
C PHE A 277 37.91 -6.29 15.09
N THR A 278 38.36 -7.51 14.87
CA THR A 278 39.69 -8.00 15.26
C THR A 278 40.24 -8.91 14.18
N TYR A 279 41.55 -8.86 13.97
CA TYR A 279 42.22 -9.66 12.96
C TYR A 279 43.52 -10.28 13.50
N SER A 280 43.83 -11.50 13.06
CA SER A 280 45.14 -12.11 13.30
C SER A 280 45.60 -12.91 12.09
N PHE A 281 46.89 -12.85 11.82
CA PHE A 281 47.57 -13.65 10.81
C PHE A 281 48.59 -14.57 11.49
N THR A 282 48.62 -15.84 11.09
CA THR A 282 49.60 -16.83 11.56
C THR A 282 50.41 -17.33 10.37
N ASP A 283 51.72 -17.08 10.40
CA ASP A 283 52.67 -17.56 9.38
C ASP A 283 52.82 -19.09 9.48
N THR A 284 52.58 -19.79 8.37
CA THR A 284 52.72 -21.25 8.29
C THR A 284 53.99 -21.70 7.58
N ASP A 285 54.71 -20.78 6.94
CA ASP A 285 56.00 -21.04 6.32
C ASP A 285 57.15 -21.05 7.36
N ALA A 286 56.88 -20.59 8.58
CA ALA A 286 57.74 -20.71 9.75
C ALA A 286 57.86 -22.19 10.22
N GLY A 287 58.66 -22.99 9.53
CA GLY A 287 59.08 -24.31 10.04
C GLY A 287 59.90 -24.18 11.34
N PRO A 288 59.98 -25.23 12.20
CA PRO A 288 60.71 -25.19 13.47
C PRO A 288 62.25 -25.15 13.32
N THR A 289 62.78 -24.76 12.17
CA THR A 289 64.23 -24.73 11.91
C THR A 289 64.57 -23.59 10.96
N PRO A 290 65.34 -22.57 11.39
CA PRO A 290 65.79 -21.51 10.49
C PRO A 290 66.79 -22.12 9.51
N THR A 291 66.37 -22.37 8.27
CA THR A 291 67.31 -22.65 7.17
C THR A 291 67.70 -21.30 6.58
N PRO A 292 68.97 -20.87 6.66
CA PRO A 292 69.39 -19.59 6.12
C PRO A 292 69.36 -19.65 4.59
N THR A 293 68.33 -19.07 3.98
CA THR A 293 68.33 -18.71 2.56
C THR A 293 69.23 -17.48 2.38
N THR A 294 69.82 -17.31 1.19
CA THR A 294 70.79 -16.24 0.85
C THR A 294 70.26 -14.81 0.96
N THR A 295 69.05 -14.62 1.48
CA THR A 295 68.34 -13.34 1.66
C THR A 295 68.02 -13.00 3.12
N GLY A 296 68.51 -13.76 4.10
CA GLY A 296 68.32 -13.48 5.53
C GLY A 296 67.15 -14.24 6.17
N LEU A 297 67.21 -14.37 7.49
CA LEU A 297 66.26 -15.10 8.33
C LEU A 297 64.81 -14.65 8.05
N GLN A 298 63.96 -15.55 7.55
CA GLN A 298 62.51 -15.38 7.62
C GLN A 298 62.12 -15.56 9.09
N GLY A 299 61.92 -14.44 9.80
CA GLY A 299 61.30 -14.46 11.12
C GLY A 299 59.82 -14.85 10.97
N ASP A 300 59.24 -15.39 12.04
CA ASP A 300 57.78 -15.60 12.13
C ASP A 300 57.06 -14.27 11.87
N LEU A 301 56.25 -14.19 10.80
CA LEU A 301 55.51 -12.98 10.43
C LEU A 301 54.10 -12.92 11.05
N SER A 302 53.84 -13.73 12.07
CA SER A 302 52.55 -13.74 12.78
C SER A 302 52.31 -12.44 13.55
N PHE A 303 51.08 -11.92 13.48
CA PHE A 303 50.68 -10.74 14.23
C PHE A 303 49.20 -10.74 14.56
N THR A 304 48.84 -9.93 15.56
CA THR A 304 47.45 -9.56 15.84
C THR A 304 47.23 -8.08 15.54
N PHE A 305 46.03 -7.72 15.11
CA PHE A 305 45.65 -6.36 14.78
C PHE A 305 44.32 -6.02 15.46
N ASN A 306 44.33 -4.91 16.20
CA ASN A 306 43.17 -4.35 16.86
C ASN A 306 42.94 -2.92 16.37
N PRO A 307 41.78 -2.61 15.77
CA PRO A 307 41.43 -1.24 15.40
C PRO A 307 41.30 -0.37 16.66
N SER A 308 41.85 0.83 16.60
CA SER A 308 41.67 1.88 17.61
C SER A 308 40.55 2.83 17.24
N SER A 309 40.25 2.98 15.95
CA SER A 309 39.13 3.75 15.44
C SER A 309 38.55 3.13 14.16
N ILE A 310 37.29 3.47 13.87
CA ILE A 310 36.64 3.23 12.58
C ILE A 310 36.15 4.61 12.15
N ASP A 311 36.92 5.25 11.27
CA ASP A 311 36.75 6.67 10.97
C ASP A 311 35.75 6.90 9.84
N ASN A 312 35.64 5.94 8.91
CA ASN A 312 34.74 6.03 7.78
C ASN A 312 34.34 4.64 7.31
N VAL A 313 33.07 4.50 6.92
CA VAL A 313 32.51 3.28 6.34
C VAL A 313 31.77 3.66 5.06
N THR A 314 32.16 3.01 3.96
CA THR A 314 31.58 3.26 2.63
C THR A 314 30.92 2.01 2.10
N CYS A 315 29.72 2.17 1.58
CA CYS A 315 28.86 1.09 1.12
C CYS A 315 28.87 1.04 -0.41
N GLY A 316 29.06 -0.15 -0.95
CA GLY A 316 28.83 -0.50 -2.34
C GLY A 316 27.67 -1.49 -2.43
N THR A 317 27.26 -1.83 -3.66
CA THR A 317 26.09 -2.68 -3.94
C THR A 317 26.10 -4.02 -3.20
N ASP A 318 27.27 -4.60 -2.94
CA ASP A 318 27.44 -5.86 -2.21
C ASP A 318 28.74 -5.84 -1.39
N SER A 319 29.15 -4.66 -0.90
CA SER A 319 30.43 -4.53 -0.19
C SER A 319 30.44 -3.40 0.80
N LEU A 320 31.15 -3.59 1.90
CA LEU A 320 31.44 -2.58 2.92
C LEU A 320 32.95 -2.35 2.97
N THR A 321 33.39 -1.10 2.86
CA THR A 321 34.80 -0.74 3.07
C THR A 321 34.92 0.18 4.27
N ALA A 322 35.59 -0.31 5.32
CA ALA A 322 35.88 0.41 6.55
C ALA A 322 37.34 0.87 6.56
N THR A 323 37.57 2.12 6.95
CA THR A 323 38.91 2.69 7.09
C THR A 323 39.08 3.31 8.47
N GLY A 324 40.30 3.22 9.00
CA GLY A 324 40.65 3.89 10.24
C GLY A 324 42.07 3.58 10.67
N GLU A 325 42.31 3.74 11.96
CA GLU A 325 43.61 3.44 12.56
C GLU A 325 43.53 2.28 13.55
N GLY A 326 44.66 1.60 13.76
CA GLY A 326 44.76 0.56 14.76
C GLY A 326 46.19 0.22 15.14
N VAL A 327 46.30 -0.71 16.08
CA VAL A 327 47.58 -1.20 16.58
C VAL A 327 47.76 -2.63 16.13
N ARG A 328 48.84 -2.86 15.38
CA ARG A 328 49.37 -4.19 15.08
C ARG A 328 50.37 -4.60 16.16
N TYR A 329 50.30 -5.83 16.63
CA TYR A 329 51.25 -6.42 17.57
C TYR A 329 52.06 -7.51 16.88
N PHE A 330 53.33 -7.22 16.64
CA PHE A 330 54.31 -8.15 16.08
C PHE A 330 55.24 -8.63 17.20
N ASP A 331 55.24 -9.92 17.53
CA ASP A 331 55.95 -10.45 18.72
C ASP A 331 55.66 -9.67 20.03
N GLY A 332 54.45 -9.11 20.15
CA GLY A 332 54.03 -8.29 21.30
C GLY A 332 54.50 -6.83 21.27
N VAL A 333 55.21 -6.39 20.23
CA VAL A 333 55.59 -4.99 20.02
C VAL A 333 54.46 -4.25 19.28
N PRO A 334 53.89 -3.17 19.86
CA PRO A 334 52.83 -2.41 19.22
C PRO A 334 53.38 -1.47 18.11
N GLU A 335 52.71 -1.45 16.97
CA GLU A 335 52.95 -0.56 15.83
C GLU A 335 51.63 0.09 15.41
N GLN A 336 51.60 1.42 15.31
CA GLN A 336 50.44 2.15 14.79
C GLN A 336 50.39 2.02 13.26
N VAL A 337 49.25 1.59 12.75
CA VAL A 337 48.99 1.43 11.32
C VAL A 337 47.60 1.96 10.96
N PHE A 338 47.46 2.36 9.70
CA PHE A 338 46.18 2.64 9.07
C PHE A 338 45.68 1.38 8.41
N TYR A 339 44.38 1.14 8.42
CA TYR A 339 43.80 -0.01 7.75
C TYR A 339 42.71 0.38 6.76
N GLU A 340 42.54 -0.50 5.78
CA GLU A 340 41.41 -0.55 4.86
C GLU A 340 40.91 -1.99 4.90
N LEU A 341 39.73 -2.21 5.49
CA LEU A 341 39.07 -3.49 5.55
C LEU A 341 37.89 -3.46 4.58
N GLN A 342 38.00 -4.25 3.53
CA GLN A 342 36.91 -4.49 2.59
C GLN A 342 36.25 -5.83 2.94
N ILE A 343 34.94 -5.83 3.16
CA ILE A 343 34.08 -7.00 3.31
C ILE A 343 33.15 -7.02 2.11
N PHE A 344 32.92 -8.17 1.49
CA PHE A 344 32.10 -8.25 0.29
C PHE A 344 31.33 -9.58 0.22
N THR A 345 30.15 -9.49 -0.38
CA THR A 345 29.38 -10.61 -0.92
C THR A 345 29.44 -10.50 -2.45
N GLY A 346 29.50 -11.63 -3.15
CA GLY A 346 29.67 -11.67 -4.60
C GLY A 346 31.08 -12.05 -5.07
N LEU A 347 31.16 -12.49 -6.32
CA LEU A 347 32.34 -13.15 -6.87
C LEU A 347 33.50 -12.18 -7.10
N LEU A 348 34.52 -12.21 -6.23
CA LEU A 348 35.81 -11.57 -6.44
C LEU A 348 36.89 -12.64 -6.65
N GLY A 349 37.17 -12.93 -7.93
CA GLY A 349 38.08 -14.02 -8.30
C GLY A 349 37.42 -15.40 -8.08
N PRO A 350 38.05 -16.35 -7.37
CA PRO A 350 37.43 -17.64 -7.05
C PRO A 350 36.55 -17.62 -5.79
N ILE A 351 36.54 -16.52 -5.03
CA ILE A 351 35.88 -16.41 -3.72
C ILE A 351 34.54 -15.68 -3.90
N ALA A 352 33.47 -16.27 -3.37
CA ALA A 352 32.09 -15.77 -3.49
C ALA A 352 31.68 -14.82 -2.36
N GLU A 353 32.35 -14.90 -1.21
CA GLU A 353 32.16 -14.02 -0.05
C GLU A 353 33.45 -14.01 0.77
N GLY A 354 33.82 -12.85 1.29
CA GLY A 354 35.10 -12.74 1.96
C GLY A 354 35.48 -11.33 2.38
N PHE A 355 36.75 -11.17 2.70
CA PHE A 355 37.33 -9.88 3.03
C PHE A 355 38.73 -9.71 2.45
N ARG A 356 39.20 -8.46 2.47
CA ARG A 356 40.58 -8.07 2.26
C ARG A 356 40.96 -6.99 3.27
N LEU A 357 42.04 -7.22 4.00
CA LEU A 357 42.61 -6.25 4.94
C LEU A 357 43.96 -5.76 4.40
N ILE A 358 44.05 -4.44 4.21
CA ILE A 358 45.29 -3.76 3.85
C ILE A 358 45.72 -2.91 5.04
N LEU A 359 46.97 -3.07 5.50
CA LEU A 359 47.58 -2.22 6.52
C LEU A 359 48.65 -1.34 5.91
N ARG A 360 48.68 -0.07 6.33
CA ARG A 360 49.62 0.95 5.87
C ARG A 360 50.32 1.60 7.06
N ASN A 361 51.60 1.92 6.90
CA ASN A 361 52.32 2.70 7.90
C ASN A 361 51.99 4.20 7.82
N THR A 362 52.60 5.00 8.69
CA THR A 362 52.44 6.47 8.73
C THR A 362 52.95 7.20 7.48
N ALA A 363 53.74 6.54 6.63
CA ALA A 363 54.13 7.03 5.32
C ALA A 363 53.16 6.61 4.19
N ASN A 364 52.01 6.02 4.54
CA ASN A 364 50.98 5.51 3.64
C ASN A 364 51.45 4.34 2.74
N VAL A 365 52.56 3.68 3.11
CA VAL A 365 53.10 2.53 2.40
C VAL A 365 52.42 1.26 2.90
N VAL A 366 51.98 0.39 1.99
CA VAL A 366 51.41 -0.92 2.33
C VAL A 366 52.47 -1.76 3.03
N VAL A 367 52.19 -2.17 4.26
CA VAL A 367 53.04 -3.06 5.07
C VAL A 367 52.47 -4.46 5.17
N PHE A 368 51.18 -4.63 4.89
CA PHE A 368 50.50 -5.91 4.85
C PHE A 368 49.27 -5.82 3.94
N ASP A 369 49.04 -6.87 3.17
CA ASP A 369 47.82 -7.09 2.39
C ASP A 369 47.46 -8.56 2.53
N SER A 370 46.28 -8.86 3.08
CA SER A 370 45.83 -10.25 3.22
C SER A 370 45.58 -10.93 1.87
N GLY A 371 45.45 -10.14 0.79
CA GLY A 371 44.76 -10.61 -0.40
C GLY A 371 43.29 -10.86 -0.09
N VAL A 372 42.60 -11.53 -1.02
CA VAL A 372 41.20 -11.92 -0.83
C VAL A 372 41.15 -13.22 -0.04
N VAL A 373 40.46 -13.20 1.09
CA VAL A 373 40.33 -14.33 2.02
C VAL A 373 38.85 -14.69 2.16
N GLU A 374 38.54 -15.98 2.10
CA GLU A 374 37.18 -16.49 2.27
C GLU A 374 36.70 -16.28 3.72
N ALA A 375 35.46 -15.81 3.86
CA ALA A 375 34.81 -15.60 5.15
C ALA A 375 33.31 -15.74 4.98
N LEU A 376 32.64 -16.18 6.04
CA LEU A 376 31.19 -16.10 6.12
C LEU A 376 30.79 -14.63 6.30
N VAL A 377 30.01 -14.08 5.37
CA VAL A 377 29.62 -12.67 5.36
C VAL A 377 28.10 -12.53 5.41
N GLU A 378 27.61 -11.63 6.26
CA GLU A 378 26.23 -11.16 6.25
C GLU A 378 26.28 -9.65 6.01
N PHE A 379 25.57 -9.16 4.98
CA PHE A 379 25.56 -7.77 4.57
C PHE A 379 24.11 -7.30 4.45
N ASP A 380 23.80 -6.16 5.06
CA ASP A 380 22.50 -5.51 4.97
C ASP A 380 22.65 -4.01 4.74
N GLU A 381 21.70 -3.41 4.01
CA GLU A 381 21.57 -1.96 3.87
C GLU A 381 20.85 -1.36 5.09
N CYS A 382 21.23 -0.14 5.48
CA CYS A 382 20.64 0.58 6.59
C CYS A 382 19.57 1.54 6.10
N ASP A 383 18.31 1.31 6.46
CA ASP A 383 17.21 2.24 6.17
C ASP A 383 17.44 3.58 6.89
N THR A 384 17.75 4.63 6.13
CA THR A 384 17.86 5.97 6.70
C THR A 384 16.48 6.64 6.77
N PHE A 385 16.35 7.65 7.63
CA PHE A 385 15.13 8.47 7.67
C PHE A 385 14.83 9.16 6.32
N ALA A 386 15.85 9.40 5.49
CA ALA A 386 15.66 9.94 4.15
C ALA A 386 15.03 8.91 3.19
N ASP A 387 15.34 7.62 3.35
CA ASP A 387 14.74 6.54 2.55
C ASP A 387 13.26 6.34 2.91
N LEU A 388 12.91 6.52 4.19
CA LEU A 388 11.51 6.50 4.64
C LEU A 388 10.69 7.67 4.09
N LEU A 389 11.32 8.80 3.74
CA LEU A 389 10.65 9.96 3.16
C LEU A 389 10.51 9.84 1.63
N ASN A 390 11.48 9.23 0.95
CA ASN A 390 11.42 9.02 -0.50
C ASN A 390 10.47 7.88 -0.90
N ASN A 391 10.22 6.92 -0.01
CA ASN A 391 9.24 5.84 -0.21
C ASN A 391 7.76 6.28 -0.01
N LEU A 392 7.51 7.58 0.19
CA LEU A 392 6.14 8.12 0.27
C LEU A 392 5.58 8.60 -1.09
N ASP A 393 6.38 8.54 -2.16
CA ASP A 393 6.00 8.93 -3.52
C ASP A 393 5.73 7.74 -4.48
N ASP A 394 5.68 6.50 -3.98
CA ASP A 394 5.27 5.30 -4.77
C ASP A 394 3.89 4.74 -4.36
#